data_AF-A0A446CAV3-F1
#
_entry.id   AF-A0A446CAV3-F1
#
_cell.length_a   1.000
_cell.length_b   1.000
_cell.length_c   1.000
_cell.angle_alpha   90.00
_cell.angle_beta   90.00
_cell.angle_gamma   90.00
#
_symmetry.space_group_name_H-M   'P 1'
#
loop_
_entity.id
_entity.type
_entity.pdbx_description
1 polymer ?
#
loop_
_entity_poly.entity_id
_entity_poly.type
_entity_poly.pdbx_seq_one_letter_code
_entity_poly.pdbx_strand_id
1 'polypeptide(L)' 'MVALMIDEAFRPPGIDRQELNVYMFNEPAIRTCRKLGFTLEGVRHSSTRAGSERWDTGMMGLLRSKRQAAKAGAA' A
#
# COMPACT_ATOMS: atom_id res chain seq x y z
N MET A 1 12.79 -4.39 -4.50
CA MET A 1 12.57 -4.85 -3.11
C MET A 1 11.09 -4.97 -2.75
N VAL A 2 10.30 -3.87 -2.70
CA VAL A 2 8.89 -3.90 -2.24
C VAL A 2 8.01 -4.91 -2.99
N ALA A 3 8.16 -5.03 -4.32
CA ALA A 3 7.42 -6.02 -5.11
C ALA A 3 7.65 -7.48 -4.65
N LEU A 4 8.89 -7.82 -4.25
CA LEU A 4 9.22 -9.14 -3.73
C LEU A 4 8.57 -9.38 -2.37
N MET A 5 8.54 -8.37 -1.50
CA MET A 5 7.86 -8.46 -0.20
C MET A 5 6.36 -8.68 -0.35
N ILE A 6 5.73 -8.01 -1.33
CA ILE A 6 4.30 -8.21 -1.63
C ILE A 6 4.04 -9.65 -2.06
N ASP A 7 4.87 -10.17 -2.97
CA ASP A 7 4.69 -11.53 -3.47
C ASP A 7 4.92 -12.57 -2.37
N GLU A 8 5.93 -12.37 -1.51
CA GLU A 8 6.19 -13.24 -0.36
C GLU A 8 5.06 -13.18 0.67
N ALA A 9 4.52 -12.01 0.98
CA ALA A 9 3.41 -11.88 1.92
C ALA A 9 2.10 -12.50 1.40
N PHE A 10 1.93 -12.65 0.08
CA PHE A 10 0.83 -13.43 -0.50
C PHE A 10 1.14 -14.92 -0.67
N ARG A 11 2.33 -15.39 -0.30
CA ARG A 11 2.68 -16.81 -0.41
C ARG A 11 1.79 -17.71 0.47
N PRO A 12 1.48 -17.38 1.74
CA PRO A 12 0.56 -18.18 2.54
C PRO A 12 -0.87 -18.05 1.98
N PRO A 13 -1.62 -19.16 1.81
CA PRO A 13 -2.94 -19.13 1.17
C PRO A 13 -3.98 -18.33 1.96
N GLY A 14 -3.83 -18.20 3.29
CA GLY A 14 -4.78 -17.49 4.16
C GLY A 14 -4.65 -15.96 4.17
N ILE A 15 -3.72 -15.37 3.41
CA ILE A 15 -3.56 -13.91 3.36
C ILE A 15 -4.31 -13.35 2.14
N ASP A 16 -5.48 -12.76 2.33
CA ASP A 16 -6.24 -12.19 1.20
C ASP A 16 -5.99 -10.70 0.96
N ARG A 17 -5.36 -10.03 1.92
CA ARG A 17 -5.16 -8.60 1.92
C ARG A 17 -3.82 -8.22 2.53
N GLN A 18 -3.15 -7.26 1.91
CA GLN A 18 -2.03 -6.53 2.49
C GLN A 18 -2.40 -5.06 2.60
N GLU A 19 -1.87 -4.40 3.62
CA GLU A 19 -2.07 -2.97 3.82
C GLU A 19 -0.82 -2.29 4.36
N LEU A 20 -0.76 -0.98 4.14
CA LEU A 20 0.31 -0.13 4.62
C LEU A 20 -0.21 1.26 4.96
N ASN A 21 0.56 1.95 5.78
CA ASN A 21 0.40 3.36 6.06
C ASN A 21 1.49 4.15 5.34
N VAL A 22 1.14 5.30 4.79
CA VAL A 22 2.08 6.22 4.13
C VAL A 22 1.72 7.66 4.47
N TYR A 23 2.70 8.51 4.74
CA TYR A 23 2.41 9.93 4.95
C TYR A 23 1.97 10.60 3.66
N MET A 24 0.96 11.46 3.73
CA MET A 24 0.36 12.06 2.54
C MET A 24 1.29 12.99 1.77
N PHE A 25 2.31 13.56 2.42
CA PHE A 25 3.36 14.33 1.75
C PHE A 25 4.36 13.45 0.98
N ASN A 26 4.41 12.13 1.25
CA ASN A 26 5.34 11.21 0.58
C ASN A 26 4.75 10.71 -0.74
N GLU A 27 4.54 11.64 -1.66
CA GLU A 27 4.01 11.32 -2.99
C GLU A 27 4.84 10.28 -3.76
N PRO A 28 6.20 10.26 -3.70
CA PRO A 28 6.97 9.21 -4.35
C PRO A 28 6.61 7.80 -3.87
N ALA A 29 6.43 7.62 -2.56
CA ALA A 29 6.00 6.34 -2.00
C ALA A 29 4.57 6.00 -2.41
N ILE A 30 3.65 6.96 -2.38
CA ILE A 30 2.26 6.77 -2.82
C ILE A 30 2.21 6.33 -4.29
N ARG A 31 2.96 6.99 -5.17
CA ARG A 31 3.04 6.62 -6.60
C ARG A 31 3.59 5.20 -6.77
N THR A 32 4.60 4.83 -6.00
CA THR A 32 5.18 3.48 -6.04
C THR A 32 4.16 2.43 -5.59
N CYS A 33 3.46 2.67 -4.48
CA CYS A 33 2.43 1.76 -3.97
C CYS A 33 1.28 1.59 -4.97
N ARG A 34 0.82 2.69 -5.58
CA ARG A 34 -0.21 2.65 -6.64
C ARG A 34 0.22 1.82 -7.84
N LYS A 35 1.46 1.99 -8.32
CA LYS A 35 2.01 1.17 -9.41
C LYS A 35 2.08 -0.33 -9.06
N LEU A 36 2.25 -0.65 -7.79
CA LEU A 36 2.27 -2.04 -7.31
C LEU A 36 0.86 -2.63 -7.07
N GLY A 37 -0.20 -1.83 -7.26
CA GLY A 37 -1.60 -2.24 -7.21
C GLY A 37 -2.34 -1.79 -5.96
N PHE A 38 -1.67 -1.15 -5.00
CA PHE A 38 -2.32 -0.62 -3.81
C PHE A 38 -3.28 0.51 -4.15
N THR A 39 -4.39 0.59 -3.41
CA THR A 39 -5.41 1.63 -3.53
C THR A 39 -5.49 2.41 -2.23
N LEU A 40 -5.68 3.72 -2.30
CA LEU A 40 -5.92 4.55 -1.11
C LEU A 40 -7.36 4.31 -0.65
N GLU A 41 -7.53 3.98 0.63
CA GLU A 41 -8.83 3.63 1.21
C GLU A 41 -9.31 4.64 2.25
N GLY A 42 -8.39 5.45 2.78
CA GLY A 42 -8.72 6.55 3.68
C GLY A 42 -7.51 7.36 4.07
N VAL A 43 -7.77 8.54 4.62
CA VAL A 43 -6.74 9.42 5.19
C VAL A 43 -7.09 9.69 6.64
N ARG A 44 -6.14 9.44 7.53
CA ARG A 44 -6.21 9.82 8.94
C ARG A 44 -5.53 11.17 9.09
N HIS A 45 -6.33 12.22 9.27
CA HIS A 45 -5.81 13.57 9.42
C HIS A 45 -5.07 13.73 10.74
N SER A 46 -3.92 14.40 10.70
CA SER A 46 -3.11 14.74 11.86
C SER A 46 -2.79 13.53 12.76
N SER A 47 -2.61 12.33 12.20
CA SER A 47 -2.45 11.09 12.98
C SER A 47 -1.07 10.92 13.61
N THR A 48 -0.03 11.48 13.01
CA THR A 48 1.33 11.37 13.52
C THR A 48 1.87 12.72 13.94
N ARG A 49 2.41 12.82 15.16
CA ARG A 49 3.15 14.00 15.62
C ARG A 49 4.62 13.87 15.23
N ALA A 50 5.16 14.86 14.53
CA ALA A 50 6.56 14.94 14.14
C ALA A 50 7.10 16.32 14.50
N GLY A 51 7.75 16.42 15.67
CA GLY A 51 8.15 17.72 16.23
C GLY A 51 6.95 18.60 16.54
N SER A 52 6.92 19.79 15.93
CA SER A 52 5.82 20.76 15.99
C SER A 52 4.71 20.50 14.97
N GLU A 53 4.93 19.59 14.01
CA GLU A 53 3.97 19.29 12.96
C GLU A 53 3.10 18.08 13.31
N ARG A 54 1.94 18.01 12.65
CA ARG A 54 1.12 16.81 12.59
C ARG A 54 0.92 16.40 11.14
N TRP A 55 1.22 15.15 10.84
CA TRP A 55 1.15 14.61 9.50
C TRP A 55 -0.10 13.75 9.30
N ASP A 56 -0.63 13.82 8.09
CA ASP A 56 -1.72 12.98 7.62
C ASP A 56 -1.16 11.63 7.15
N THR A 57 -1.85 10.55 7.51
CA THR A 57 -1.49 9.19 7.09
C THR A 57 -2.56 8.61 6.18
N GLY A 58 -2.17 8.26 4.95
CA GLY A 58 -2.97 7.47 4.03
C GLY A 58 -2.89 5.99 4.38
N MET A 59 -4.03 5.33 4.43
CA MET A 59 -4.16 3.86 4.54
C MET A 59 -4.36 3.31 3.14
N MET A 60 -3.47 2.41 2.72
CA MET A 60 -3.54 1.80 1.40
C MET A 60 -3.67 0.29 1.49
N GLY A 61 -4.55 -0.29 0.67
CA GLY A 61 -4.82 -1.73 0.63
C GLY A 61 -4.56 -2.36 -0.74
N LEU A 62 -4.17 -3.63 -0.73
CA LEU A 62 -4.01 -4.49 -1.90
C LEU A 62 -4.65 -5.85 -1.61
N LEU A 63 -5.62 -6.24 -2.44
CA LEU A 63 -6.26 -7.55 -2.39
C LEU A 63 -5.50 -8.56 -3.26
N ARG A 64 -5.47 -9.82 -2.81
CA ARG A 64 -4.90 -10.96 -3.55
C ARG A 64 -5.48 -11.08 -4.96
N SER A 65 -6.80 -10.99 -5.09
CA SER A 65 -7.51 -11.07 -6.38
C SER A 65 -7.03 -10.00 -7.37
N LYS A 66 -6.87 -8.76 -6.90
CA LYS A 66 -6.37 -7.64 -7.69
C LYS A 66 -4.92 -7.84 -8.13
N ARG A 67 -4.07 -8.39 -7.25
CA ARG A 67 -2.67 -8.70 -7.56
C ARG A 67 -2.55 -9.81 -8.62
N GLN A 68 -3.38 -10.84 -8.52
CA GLN A 68 -3.41 -11.94 -9.50
C GLN A 68 -3.89 -11.47 -10.87
N ALA A 69 -4.97 -10.67 -10.92
CA ALA A 69 -5.46 -10.07 -12.17
C ALA A 69 -4.39 -9.21 -12.86
N ALA A 70 -3.64 -8.41 -12.09
CA ALA A 70 -2.55 -7.59 -12.62
C ALA A 70 -1.38 -8.43 -13.19
N LYS A 71 -1.09 -9.60 -12.61
CA LYS A 71 -0.08 -10.52 -13.15
C LYS A 71 -0.56 -11.25 -14.41
N ALA A 72 -1.84 -11.61 -14.47
CA ALA A 72 -2.42 -12.30 -15.62
C ALA A 72 -2.52 -11.41 -16.88
N GLY A 73 -2.72 -10.10 -16.73
CA GLY A 73 -2.72 -9.15 -17.85
C GLY A 73 -1.34 -8.66 -18.31
N ALA A 74 -0.27 -9.07 -17.62
CA ALA A 74 1.11 -8.73 -17.97
C ALA A 74 1.89 -9.90 -18.61
N ALA A 75 1.25 -11.06 -18.75
CA ALA A 75 1.75 -12.25 -19.43
C ALA A 75 1.09 -12.37 -20.81
#